data_AF-A0A2E0QJ22-F1
#
_entry.id   AF-A0A2E0QJ22-F1
#
_cell.length_a   1.000
_cell.length_b   1.000
_cell.length_c   1.000
_cell.angle_alpha   90.00
_cell.angle_beta   90.00
_cell.angle_gamma   90.00
#
_symmetry.space_group_name_H-M   'P 1'
#
loop_
_entity.id
_entity.type
_entity.pdbx_description
1 polymer ?
#
loop_
_entity_poly.entity_id
_entity_poly.type
_entity_poly.pdbx_seq_one_letter_code
_entity_poly.pdbx_strand_id
1 'polypeptide(L)'
;MDSGNSLEPGADIEKLYDDFLNRISTAYPKVNNNLLVKIMALERKFSDSLPHVHLEVAFKEGIDIERPKYDISEKHHVQVAVHRWEKTKLVVTGLMNVSTVAEISSHESVISIIGSASAAYY
;
A
#
# COMPACT_ATOMS: atom_id res chain seq x y z
N MET A 1 -18.98 2.95 -45.97
CA MET A 1 -19.56 2.28 -44.79
C MET A 1 -18.73 2.77 -43.63
N ASP A 2 -19.24 3.78 -42.93
CA ASP A 2 -18.54 4.45 -41.84
C ASP A 2 -18.70 3.57 -40.60
N SER A 3 -17.67 2.78 -40.29
CA SER A 3 -17.59 2.01 -39.05
C SER A 3 -17.28 2.98 -37.93
N GLY A 4 -18.33 3.65 -37.45
CA GLY A 4 -18.27 4.52 -36.27
C GLY A 4 -17.69 3.73 -35.11
N ASN A 5 -16.47 4.10 -34.72
CA ASN A 5 -15.82 3.61 -33.53
C ASN A 5 -16.55 4.24 -32.33
N SER A 6 -17.70 3.67 -31.96
CA SER A 6 -18.35 4.01 -30.70
C SER A 6 -17.48 3.46 -29.59
N LEU A 7 -16.68 4.31 -28.97
CA LEU A 7 -15.97 3.99 -27.73
C LEU A 7 -17.01 3.45 -26.73
N GLU A 8 -16.76 2.26 -26.18
CA GLU A 8 -17.58 1.68 -25.10
C GLU A 8 -17.75 2.73 -23.98
N PRO A 9 -18.97 2.98 -23.46
CA PRO A 9 -19.17 3.92 -22.37
C PRO A 9 -18.27 3.58 -21.18
N GLY A 10 -17.39 4.51 -20.80
CA GLY A 10 -16.43 4.33 -19.69
C GLY A 10 -15.01 3.97 -20.11
N ALA A 11 -14.74 3.69 -21.39
CA ALA A 11 -13.38 3.40 -21.88
C ALA A 11 -12.39 4.56 -21.66
N ASP A 12 -12.88 5.81 -21.64
CA ASP A 12 -12.10 6.99 -21.30
C ASP A 12 -11.72 7.02 -19.81
N ILE A 13 -12.65 6.66 -18.92
CA ILE A 13 -12.42 6.56 -17.48
C ILE A 13 -11.44 5.42 -17.16
N GLU A 14 -11.60 4.27 -17.81
CA GLU A 14 -10.68 3.13 -17.66
C GLU A 14 -9.26 3.52 -18.05
N LYS A 15 -9.08 4.19 -19.20
CA LYS A 15 -7.76 4.66 -19.62
C LYS A 15 -7.14 5.64 -18.62
N LEU A 16 -7.92 6.59 -18.09
CA LEU A 16 -7.43 7.52 -17.06
C LEU A 16 -7.03 6.79 -15.79
N TYR A 17 -7.78 5.76 -15.39
CA TYR A 17 -7.49 4.94 -14.23
C TYR A 17 -6.21 4.12 -14.43
N ASP A 18 -6.03 3.51 -15.60
CA ASP A 18 -4.82 2.75 -15.94
C ASP A 18 -3.58 3.64 -15.99
N ASP A 19 -3.67 4.81 -16.64
CA ASP A 19 -2.59 5.79 -16.67
C ASP A 19 -2.20 6.25 -15.25
N PHE A 20 -3.18 6.42 -14.38
CA PHE A 20 -2.97 6.75 -12.98
C PHE A 20 -2.28 5.61 -12.21
N LEU A 21 -2.78 4.37 -12.33
CA LEU A 21 -2.17 3.20 -11.68
C LEU A 21 -0.73 2.95 -12.18
N ASN A 22 -0.46 3.16 -13.46
CA ASN A 22 0.88 3.02 -14.05
C ASN A 22 1.86 4.04 -13.45
N ARG A 23 1.42 5.29 -13.25
CA ARG A 23 2.23 6.32 -12.57
C ARG A 23 2.52 5.94 -11.13
N ILE A 24 1.53 5.41 -10.39
CA ILE A 24 1.75 4.92 -9.03
C ILE A 24 2.74 3.75 -9.02
N SER A 25 2.59 2.79 -9.94
CA SER A 25 3.48 1.64 -10.06
C SER A 25 4.93 2.03 -10.29
N THR A 26 5.13 3.10 -11.06
CA THR A 26 6.47 3.63 -11.35
C THR A 26 7.06 4.33 -10.13
N ALA A 27 6.24 5.09 -9.39
CA ALA A 27 6.69 5.84 -8.22
C ALA A 27 6.91 4.95 -6.97
N TYR A 28 6.08 3.94 -6.77
CA TYR A 28 6.07 3.05 -5.60
C TYR A 28 6.10 1.57 -6.01
N PRO A 29 7.15 1.11 -6.71
CA PRO A 29 7.19 -0.22 -7.32
C PRO A 29 7.15 -1.38 -6.32
N LYS A 30 7.41 -1.11 -5.03
CA LYS A 30 7.39 -2.08 -3.95
C LYS A 30 6.02 -2.22 -3.29
N VAL A 31 5.01 -1.43 -3.66
CA VAL A 31 3.70 -1.45 -3.00
C VAL A 31 2.63 -1.86 -3.99
N ASN A 32 1.66 -2.66 -3.54
CA ASN A 32 0.46 -2.91 -4.33
C ASN A 32 -0.26 -1.57 -4.63
N ASN A 33 -0.36 -1.20 -5.91
CA ASN A 33 -0.93 0.10 -6.32
C ASN A 33 -2.36 0.30 -5.80
N ASN A 34 -3.20 -0.75 -5.85
CA ASN A 34 -4.58 -0.67 -5.38
C ASN A 34 -4.67 -0.42 -3.87
N LEU A 35 -3.69 -0.89 -3.08
CA LEU A 35 -3.62 -0.58 -1.66
C LEU A 35 -3.39 0.92 -1.42
N LEU A 36 -2.42 1.54 -2.10
CA LEU A 36 -2.16 2.99 -1.97
C LEU A 36 -3.37 3.82 -2.40
N VAL A 37 -4.01 3.45 -3.51
CA VAL A 37 -5.23 4.12 -3.98
C VAL A 37 -6.36 3.99 -2.96
N LYS A 38 -6.55 2.80 -2.37
CA LYS A 38 -7.59 2.57 -1.36
C LYS A 38 -7.35 3.38 -0.09
N ILE A 39 -6.11 3.43 0.40
CA ILE A 39 -5.73 4.23 1.58
C ILE A 39 -6.00 5.72 1.32
N MET A 40 -5.51 6.25 0.19
CA MET A 40 -5.74 7.64 -0.22
C MET A 40 -7.24 7.97 -0.36
N ALA A 41 -8.04 7.05 -0.92
CA ALA A 41 -9.48 7.24 -1.04
C ALA A 41 -10.18 7.29 0.33
N LEU A 42 -9.75 6.46 1.28
CA LEU A 42 -10.28 6.47 2.65
C LEU A 42 -9.92 7.75 3.41
N GLU A 43 -8.67 8.22 3.30
CA GLU A 43 -8.24 9.49 3.89
C GLU A 43 -9.05 10.68 3.39
N ARG A 44 -9.31 10.73 2.07
CA ARG A 44 -10.14 11.79 1.48
C ARG A 44 -11.60 11.71 1.89
N LYS A 45 -12.11 10.50 2.11
CA LYS A 45 -13.51 10.27 2.51
C LYS A 45 -13.73 10.58 4.00
N PHE A 46 -12.74 10.31 4.84
CA PHE A 46 -12.82 10.45 6.28
C PHE A 46 -11.66 11.31 6.80
N SER A 47 -11.69 12.62 6.52
CA SER A 47 -10.60 13.57 6.83
C SER A 47 -10.19 13.62 8.31
N ASP A 48 -11.11 13.26 9.20
CA ASP A 48 -10.93 13.35 10.65
C ASP A 48 -10.35 12.05 11.24
N SER A 49 -10.10 11.02 10.43
CA SER A 49 -9.59 9.73 10.89
C SER A 49 -8.65 9.07 9.90
N LEU A 50 -7.59 8.45 10.40
CA LEU A 50 -6.72 7.59 9.60
C LEU A 50 -7.41 6.24 9.30
N PRO A 51 -7.20 5.64 8.12
CA PRO A 51 -7.70 4.30 7.85
C PRO A 51 -6.95 3.26 8.68
N HIS A 52 -7.63 2.17 9.00
CA HIS A 52 -7.00 1.00 9.60
C HIS A 52 -6.40 0.15 8.48
N VAL A 53 -5.10 -0.09 8.56
CA VAL A 53 -4.32 -0.73 7.49
C VAL A 53 -3.61 -1.96 8.05
N HIS A 54 -3.64 -3.04 7.29
CA HIS A 54 -2.95 -4.29 7.57
C HIS A 54 -2.00 -4.59 6.41
N LEU A 55 -0.71 -4.67 6.67
CA LEU A 55 0.35 -4.89 5.69
C LEU A 55 1.07 -6.20 5.95
N GLU A 56 1.43 -6.88 4.87
CA GLU A 56 2.54 -7.84 4.84
C GLU A 56 3.70 -7.19 4.09
N VAL A 57 4.82 -6.99 4.79
CA VAL A 57 6.04 -6.37 4.27
C VAL A 57 7.10 -7.44 4.12
N ALA A 58 7.48 -7.74 2.89
CA ALA A 58 8.54 -8.70 2.59
C ALA A 58 9.90 -8.02 2.51
N PHE A 59 10.89 -8.61 3.18
CA PHE A 59 12.26 -8.14 3.18
C PHE A 59 13.21 -9.11 2.48
N LYS A 60 14.38 -8.61 2.07
CA LYS A 60 15.51 -9.41 1.57
C LYS A 60 15.94 -10.46 2.60
N GLU A 61 16.40 -11.59 2.11
CA GLU A 61 17.02 -12.62 2.96
C GLU A 61 18.32 -12.12 3.61
N GLY A 62 18.68 -12.72 4.74
CA GLY A 62 19.94 -12.42 5.44
C GLY A 62 19.93 -11.14 6.27
N ILE A 63 18.82 -10.39 6.33
CA ILE A 63 18.71 -9.25 7.23
C ILE A 63 18.32 -9.67 8.64
N ASP A 64 18.73 -8.87 9.62
CA ASP A 64 18.20 -8.91 10.98
C ASP A 64 16.81 -8.26 11.02
N ILE A 65 15.76 -9.08 10.92
CA ILE A 65 14.36 -8.64 10.78
C ILE A 65 13.83 -7.91 12.03
N GLU A 66 14.48 -8.08 13.19
CA GLU A 66 14.06 -7.43 14.43
C GLU A 66 14.35 -5.92 14.40
N ARG A 67 15.35 -5.48 13.65
CA ARG A 67 15.64 -4.04 13.46
C ARG A 67 14.51 -3.29 12.75
N PRO A 68 14.13 -3.64 11.49
CA PRO A 68 13.02 -2.95 10.83
C PRO A 68 11.70 -3.13 11.59
N LYS A 69 11.50 -4.24 12.31
CA LYS A 69 10.34 -4.40 13.19
C LYS A 69 10.29 -3.32 14.27
N TYR A 70 11.39 -3.13 14.99
CA TYR A 70 11.50 -2.09 16.02
C TYR A 70 11.34 -0.70 15.41
N ASP A 71 12.08 -0.40 14.34
CA ASP A 71 12.06 0.92 13.70
C ASP A 71 10.66 1.31 13.20
N ILE A 72 9.95 0.38 12.54
CA ILE A 72 8.58 0.63 12.05
C ILE A 72 7.62 0.83 13.22
N SER A 73 7.71 0.00 14.26
CA SER A 73 6.85 0.08 15.45
C SER A 73 7.02 1.42 16.16
N GLU A 74 8.26 1.83 16.42
CA GLU A 74 8.55 3.07 17.16
C GLU A 74 8.23 4.31 16.34
N LYS A 75 8.63 4.34 15.07
CA LYS A 75 8.46 5.52 14.22
C LYS A 75 6.99 5.82 13.90
N HIS A 76 6.19 4.78 13.66
CA HIS A 76 4.83 4.93 13.17
C HIS A 76 3.76 4.62 14.23
N HIS A 77 4.16 4.19 15.43
CA HIS A 77 3.24 3.83 16.52
C HIS A 77 2.20 2.77 16.11
N VAL A 78 2.66 1.76 15.38
CA VAL A 78 1.84 0.65 14.85
C VAL A 78 2.27 -0.68 15.45
N GLN A 79 1.36 -1.66 15.41
CA GLN A 79 1.70 -3.02 15.84
C GLN A 79 2.49 -3.73 14.76
N VAL A 80 3.64 -4.30 15.12
CA VAL A 80 4.50 -5.05 14.19
C VAL A 80 4.85 -6.42 14.76
N ALA A 81 4.64 -7.47 13.97
CA ALA A 81 5.00 -8.84 14.32
C ALA A 81 5.75 -9.51 13.17
N VAL A 82 6.64 -10.44 13.49
CA VAL A 82 7.23 -11.32 12.48
C VAL A 82 6.16 -12.29 11.99
N HIS A 83 6.04 -12.43 10.67
CA HIS A 83 5.06 -13.34 10.07
C HIS A 83 5.28 -14.77 10.58
N ARG A 84 4.17 -15.48 10.84
CA ARG A 84 4.20 -16.79 11.51
C ARG A 84 5.06 -17.79 10.75
N TRP A 85 4.90 -17.83 9.42
CA TRP A 85 5.47 -18.85 8.54
C TRP A 85 6.72 -18.39 7.78
N GLU A 86 6.89 -17.08 7.59
CA GLU A 86 7.96 -16.52 6.75
C GLU A 86 8.75 -15.50 7.56
N LYS A 87 9.95 -15.87 8.02
CA LYS A 87 10.74 -15.04 8.95
C LYS A 87 11.35 -13.78 8.32
N THR A 88 11.27 -13.66 6.99
CA THR A 88 11.65 -12.49 6.21
C THR A 88 10.48 -11.51 6.01
N LYS A 89 9.30 -11.79 6.58
CA LYS A 89 8.13 -10.92 6.47
C LYS A 89 7.73 -10.34 7.82
N LEU A 90 7.30 -9.09 7.80
CA LEU A 90 6.62 -8.44 8.92
C LEU A 90 5.15 -8.24 8.60
N VAL A 91 4.32 -8.47 9.60
CA VAL A 91 2.91 -8.06 9.63
C VAL A 91 2.84 -6.74 10.38
N VAL A 92 2.36 -5.69 9.70
CA VAL A 92 2.22 -4.33 10.27
C VAL A 92 0.74 -3.97 10.30
N THR A 93 0.20 -3.63 11.47
CA THR A 93 -1.23 -3.31 11.63
C THR A 93 -1.40 -2.05 12.46
N GLY A 94 -2.25 -1.14 12.00
CA GLY A 94 -2.60 0.05 12.76
C GLY A 94 -3.21 1.14 11.88
N LEU A 95 -3.36 2.32 12.47
CA LEU A 95 -3.83 3.51 11.78
C LEU A 95 -2.68 4.09 10.96
N MET A 96 -2.80 4.09 9.63
CA MET A 96 -1.72 4.52 8.73
C MET A 96 -2.28 5.33 7.56
N ASN A 97 -1.59 6.41 7.19
CA ASN A 97 -1.84 7.10 5.94
C ASN A 97 -0.94 6.57 4.80
N VAL A 98 -1.18 7.07 3.59
CA VAL A 98 -0.45 6.71 2.37
C VAL A 98 1.04 7.07 2.51
N SER A 99 1.37 8.16 3.19
CA SER A 99 2.75 8.60 3.43
C SER A 99 3.49 7.60 4.33
N THR A 100 2.86 7.09 5.38
CA THR A 100 3.43 6.05 6.25
C THR A 100 3.77 4.80 5.44
N VAL A 101 2.86 4.32 4.59
CA VAL A 101 3.10 3.12 3.76
C VAL A 101 4.22 3.38 2.73
N ALA A 102 4.24 4.57 2.13
CA ALA A 102 5.30 4.99 1.22
C ALA A 102 6.68 5.03 1.91
N GLU A 103 6.75 5.57 3.13
CA GLU A 103 7.99 5.60 3.92
C GLU A 103 8.49 4.19 4.25
N ILE A 104 7.61 3.28 4.70
CA ILE A 104 7.98 1.88 4.94
C ILE A 104 8.54 1.25 3.65
N SER A 105 7.90 1.49 2.50
CA SER A 105 8.35 0.96 1.21
C SER A 105 9.72 1.48 0.77
N SER A 106 10.10 2.68 1.24
CA SER A 106 11.38 3.31 0.87
C SER A 106 12.60 2.57 1.44
N HIS A 107 12.41 1.76 2.49
CA HIS A 107 13.48 1.01 3.12
C HIS A 107 14.19 0.08 2.12
N GLU A 108 15.52 0.10 2.10
CA GLU A 108 16.35 -0.54 1.07
C GLU A 108 16.19 -2.07 1.00
N SER A 109 15.88 -2.68 2.14
CA SER A 109 15.67 -4.13 2.27
C SER A 109 14.25 -4.57 1.98
N VAL A 110 13.28 -3.65 1.81
CA VAL A 110 11.91 -4.02 1.44
C VAL A 110 11.86 -4.42 -0.03
N ILE A 111 11.25 -5.57 -0.28
CA ILE A 111 11.00 -6.14 -1.61
C ILE A 111 9.59 -5.82 -2.07
N SER A 112 8.59 -6.07 -1.21
CA SER A 112 7.19 -5.84 -1.55
C SER A 112 6.34 -5.59 -0.32
N ILE A 113 5.24 -4.88 -0.53
CA ILE A 113 4.18 -4.58 0.44
C ILE A 113 2.85 -4.90 -0.22
N ILE A 114 2.12 -5.83 0.40
CA ILE A 114 0.72 -6.13 0.09
C ILE A 114 -0.12 -5.92 1.35
N GLY A 115 -1.43 -5.90 1.21
CA GLY A 115 -2.28 -5.72 2.37
C GLY A 115 -3.69 -5.27 2.05
N SER A 116 -4.36 -4.78 3.09
CA SER A 116 -5.70 -4.23 3.01
C SER A 116 -5.84 -2.97 3.86
N ALA A 117 -6.84 -2.15 3.53
CA ALA A 117 -7.23 -0.97 4.30
C ALA A 117 -8.74 -0.96 4.47
N SER A 118 -9.22 -0.52 5.64
CA SER A 118 -10.62 -0.27 5.95
C SER A 118 -10.78 1.07 6.66
N ALA A 119 -12.03 1.55 6.75
CA ALA A 119 -12.33 2.67 7.63
C ALA A 119 -12.09 2.23 9.09
N ALA A 120 -11.56 3.12 9.93
CA ALA A 120 -11.21 2.78 11.32
C ALA A 120 -12.40 2.29 12.18
N TYR A 121 -13.64 2.54 11.75
CA TYR A 121 -14.86 2.28 12.49
C TYR A 121 -15.77 1.19 11.88
N TYR A 122 -15.30 0.42 10.89
CA TYR A 122 -16.09 -0.62 10.21
C TYR A 122 -15.30 -1.90 9.92
#